data_AF-A0A6G0UCN9-F1
#
_entry.id   AF-A0A6G0UCN9-F1
#
_cell.length_a   1.000
_cell.length_b   1.000
_cell.length_c   1.000
_cell.angle_alpha   90.00
_cell.angle_beta   90.00
_cell.angle_gamma   90.00
#
_symmetry.space_group_name_H-M   'P 1'
#
loop_
_entity.id
_entity.type
_entity.pdbx_description
1 polymer ?
#
loop_
_entity_poly.entity_id
_entity_poly.type
_entity_poly.pdbx_seq_one_letter_code
_entity_poly.pdbx_strand_id
1 'polypeptide(L)'
;NKTKSAEKPKPKIVKTKLNVAFYQAHPDLTKSQVDESKQILSAFEQVEREKSEREAAHNELEARVYDLQDRLSSEEFLKFIREEELKKLTELVQGASKWLDEDVDPKTKTEEFVEKREPIDDIYTVIQKRIRDDEERPKLLEKFNEALNKLKEMVNKMKTDTPDVLGPKAYNKSEQLIKQGEEFISTEVPKSPTEDNGFNDEARKKIEKIGRAASDLFNRFTRKVKELEKAAKKAAEEAAAAAANASKTENATETAEGAENEVKPDDQKETQNSDENAENKENTEKKVEEEKDEAPLPHDEV
;
A
#
# COMPACT_ATOMS: atom_id res chain seq x y z
N ASN A 1 10.88 -95.64 -39.49
CA ASN A 1 11.92 -94.91 -38.75
C ASN A 1 11.84 -93.43 -39.06
N LYS A 2 12.08 -92.62 -38.02
CA LYS A 2 11.79 -91.19 -37.87
C LYS A 2 12.19 -90.26 -39.03
N THR A 3 11.36 -89.25 -39.17
CA THR A 3 11.42 -88.04 -39.99
C THR A 3 12.63 -87.13 -39.70
N LYS A 4 13.03 -86.39 -40.75
CA LYS A 4 13.97 -85.26 -40.77
C LYS A 4 13.91 -84.38 -39.52
N SER A 5 15.06 -83.88 -39.06
CA SER A 5 15.16 -82.53 -38.50
C SER A 5 16.28 -81.79 -39.21
N ALA A 6 15.90 -81.00 -40.21
CA ALA A 6 16.77 -80.06 -40.89
C ALA A 6 16.91 -78.81 -40.01
N GLU A 7 18.15 -78.36 -39.84
CA GLU A 7 18.53 -77.17 -39.11
C GLU A 7 17.83 -75.94 -39.69
N LYS A 8 17.03 -75.25 -38.87
CA LYS A 8 16.23 -74.10 -39.32
C LYS A 8 17.14 -72.87 -39.50
N PRO A 9 17.18 -72.25 -40.70
CA PRO A 9 17.98 -71.04 -40.91
C PRO A 9 17.37 -69.85 -40.17
N LYS A 10 18.23 -69.05 -39.52
CA LYS A 10 17.85 -67.82 -38.81
C LYS A 10 17.19 -66.81 -39.76
N PRO A 11 16.10 -66.13 -39.36
CA PRO A 11 15.36 -65.25 -40.25
C PRO A 11 16.19 -64.02 -40.62
N LYS A 12 16.31 -63.76 -41.93
CA LYS A 12 16.91 -62.53 -42.47
C LYS A 12 15.92 -61.38 -42.29
N ILE A 13 16.32 -60.35 -41.55
CA ILE A 13 15.56 -59.11 -41.41
C ILE A 13 15.75 -58.30 -42.69
N VAL A 14 14.70 -58.22 -43.51
CA VAL A 14 14.68 -57.40 -44.73
C VAL A 14 14.10 -56.03 -44.38
N LYS A 15 14.93 -54.99 -44.46
CA LYS A 15 14.48 -53.61 -44.32
C LYS A 15 13.89 -53.12 -45.63
N THR A 16 12.58 -53.26 -45.77
CA THR A 16 11.84 -52.76 -46.93
C THR A 16 11.47 -51.29 -46.71
N LYS A 17 11.86 -50.40 -47.63
CA LYS A 17 11.37 -49.00 -47.61
C LYS A 17 9.88 -49.03 -47.95
N LEU A 18 9.02 -48.71 -46.98
CA LEU A 18 7.60 -48.51 -47.24
C LEU A 18 7.43 -47.25 -48.09
N ASN A 19 6.89 -47.41 -49.29
CA ASN A 19 6.40 -46.29 -50.09
C ASN A 19 5.00 -45.95 -49.59
N VAL A 20 4.91 -45.00 -48.65
CA VAL A 20 3.64 -44.55 -48.09
C VAL A 20 3.17 -43.36 -48.92
N ALA A 21 2.14 -43.57 -49.72
CA ALA A 21 1.44 -42.47 -50.39
C ALA A 21 0.45 -41.87 -49.40
N PHE A 22 0.63 -40.59 -49.08
CA PHE A 22 -0.34 -39.83 -48.29
C PHE A 22 -1.39 -39.26 -49.24
N TYR A 23 -2.63 -39.71 -49.09
CA TYR A 23 -3.76 -39.15 -49.79
C TYR A 23 -4.46 -38.17 -48.85
N GLN A 24 -4.63 -36.93 -49.30
CA GLN A 24 -5.43 -35.95 -48.58
C GLN A 24 -6.89 -36.40 -48.69
N ALA A 25 -7.49 -36.79 -47.56
CA ALA A 25 -8.85 -37.34 -47.53
C ALA A 25 -9.91 -36.32 -47.98
N HIS A 26 -9.59 -35.02 -47.89
CA HIS A 26 -10.43 -33.92 -48.34
C HIS A 26 -9.60 -32.85 -49.06
N PRO A 27 -10.16 -32.17 -50.07
CA PRO A 27 -9.52 -31.01 -50.69
C PRO A 27 -9.38 -29.87 -49.69
N ASP A 28 -8.26 -29.15 -49.74
CA ASP A 28 -8.08 -27.93 -48.95
C ASP A 28 -9.14 -26.88 -49.32
N LEU A 29 -9.51 -26.06 -48.34
CA LEU A 29 -10.40 -24.91 -48.55
C LEU A 29 -9.77 -23.98 -49.60
N THR A 30 -10.57 -23.58 -50.58
CA THR A 30 -10.18 -22.53 -51.52
C THR A 30 -10.05 -21.20 -50.79
N LYS A 31 -9.26 -20.26 -51.33
CA LYS A 31 -9.11 -18.91 -50.73
C LYS A 31 -10.46 -18.23 -50.48
N SER A 32 -11.40 -18.37 -51.42
CA SER A 32 -12.76 -17.83 -51.29
C SER A 32 -13.51 -18.43 -50.10
N GLN A 33 -13.42 -19.76 -49.89
CA GLN A 33 -14.08 -20.42 -48.76
C GLN A 33 -13.43 -20.03 -47.42
N VAL A 34 -12.12 -19.81 -47.40
CA VAL A 34 -11.41 -19.30 -46.22
C VAL A 34 -11.87 -17.89 -45.88
N ASP A 35 -11.99 -17.00 -46.88
CA ASP A 35 -12.40 -15.62 -46.66
C ASP A 35 -13.88 -15.52 -46.24
N GLU A 36 -14.76 -16.33 -46.84
CA GLU A 36 -16.16 -16.48 -46.39
C GLU A 36 -16.23 -16.98 -44.94
N SER A 37 -15.45 -18.01 -44.61
CA SER A 37 -15.39 -18.55 -43.24
C SER A 37 -14.91 -17.50 -42.23
N LYS A 38 -13.92 -16.68 -42.60
CA LYS A 38 -13.45 -15.57 -41.75
C LYS A 38 -14.51 -14.50 -41.55
N GLN A 39 -15.28 -14.15 -42.60
CA GLN A 39 -16.37 -13.18 -42.48
C GLN A 39 -17.46 -13.68 -41.54
N ILE A 40 -17.83 -14.96 -41.67
CA ILE A 40 -18.79 -15.61 -40.78
C ILE A 40 -18.29 -15.58 -39.33
N LEU A 41 -17.03 -15.97 -39.08
CA LEU A 41 -16.44 -15.93 -37.74
C LEU A 41 -16.40 -14.51 -37.17
N SER A 42 -16.00 -13.52 -37.96
CA SER A 42 -15.98 -12.11 -37.53
C SER A 42 -17.38 -11.60 -37.19
N ALA A 43 -18.41 -12.01 -37.93
CA ALA A 43 -19.79 -11.65 -37.62
C ALA A 43 -20.26 -12.30 -36.31
N PHE A 44 -19.90 -13.57 -36.07
CA PHE A 44 -20.17 -14.24 -34.80
C PHE A 44 -19.45 -13.58 -33.62
N GLU A 45 -18.17 -13.26 -33.77
CA GLU A 45 -17.37 -12.56 -32.75
C GLU A 45 -17.99 -11.20 -32.41
N GLN A 46 -18.46 -10.45 -33.40
CA GLN A 46 -19.13 -9.18 -33.17
C GLN A 46 -20.43 -9.36 -32.36
N VAL A 47 -21.28 -10.30 -32.75
CA VAL A 47 -22.55 -10.57 -32.05
C VAL A 47 -22.31 -11.03 -30.62
N GLU A 48 -21.32 -11.91 -30.39
CA GLU A 48 -21.00 -12.38 -29.04
C GLU A 48 -20.42 -11.26 -28.18
N ARG A 49 -19.60 -10.38 -28.76
CA ARG A 49 -19.09 -9.20 -28.06
C ARG A 49 -20.22 -8.25 -27.67
N GLU A 50 -21.13 -7.92 -28.58
CA GLU A 50 -22.27 -7.06 -28.30
C GLU A 50 -23.17 -7.64 -27.19
N LYS A 51 -23.39 -8.96 -27.22
CA LYS A 51 -24.11 -9.67 -26.16
C LYS A 51 -23.38 -9.58 -24.82
N SER A 52 -22.08 -9.81 -24.80
CA SER A 52 -21.26 -9.72 -23.58
C SER A 52 -21.23 -8.30 -23.02
N GLU A 53 -21.12 -7.28 -23.87
CA GLU A 53 -21.13 -5.87 -23.46
C GLU A 53 -22.48 -5.47 -22.86
N ARG A 54 -23.59 -5.92 -23.46
CA ARG A 54 -24.93 -5.70 -22.93
C ARG A 54 -25.12 -6.35 -21.56
N GLU A 55 -24.71 -7.61 -21.43
CA GLU A 55 -24.81 -8.36 -20.17
C GLU A 55 -23.95 -7.74 -19.07
N ALA A 56 -22.74 -7.27 -19.41
CA ALA A 56 -21.91 -6.52 -18.49
C ALA A 56 -22.59 -5.22 -18.04
N ALA A 57 -23.14 -4.43 -18.97
CA ALA A 57 -23.82 -3.18 -18.64
C ALA A 57 -25.07 -3.38 -17.77
N HIS A 58 -25.85 -4.43 -18.06
CA HIS A 58 -26.99 -4.85 -17.24
C HIS A 58 -26.55 -5.16 -15.81
N ASN A 59 -25.57 -6.06 -15.66
CA ASN A 59 -25.07 -6.48 -14.35
C ASN A 59 -24.42 -5.33 -13.57
N GLU A 60 -23.74 -4.42 -14.24
CA GLU A 60 -23.15 -3.24 -13.62
C GLU A 60 -24.21 -2.27 -13.06
N LEU A 61 -25.30 -2.03 -13.80
CA LEU A 61 -26.41 -1.22 -13.32
C LEU A 61 -27.14 -1.91 -12.15
N GLU A 62 -27.44 -3.19 -12.29
CA GLU A 62 -28.12 -3.99 -11.27
C GLU A 62 -27.31 -4.01 -9.96
N ALA A 63 -26.02 -4.32 -10.04
CA ALA A 63 -25.13 -4.29 -8.89
C ALA A 63 -25.06 -2.90 -8.25
N ARG A 64 -25.02 -1.83 -9.06
CA ARG A 64 -25.02 -0.45 -8.55
C ARG A 64 -26.31 -0.11 -7.82
N VAL A 65 -27.46 -0.52 -8.35
CA VAL A 65 -28.77 -0.29 -7.73
C VAL A 65 -28.84 -1.00 -6.38
N TYR A 66 -28.47 -2.28 -6.31
CA TYR A 66 -28.50 -3.03 -5.05
C TYR A 66 -27.51 -2.49 -4.00
N ASP A 67 -26.26 -2.21 -4.38
CA ASP A 67 -25.26 -1.63 -3.47
C ASP A 67 -25.74 -0.27 -2.91
N LEU A 68 -26.36 0.57 -3.75
CA LEU A 68 -26.88 1.85 -3.32
C LEU A 68 -28.14 1.74 -2.46
N GLN A 69 -29.05 0.82 -2.74
CA GLN A 69 -30.22 0.59 -1.89
C GLN A 69 -29.81 0.21 -0.47
N ASP A 70 -28.80 -0.64 -0.32
CA ASP A 70 -28.23 -1.00 0.98
C ASP A 70 -27.56 0.21 1.64
N ARG A 71 -26.66 0.90 0.93
CA ARG A 71 -25.94 2.06 1.47
C ARG A 71 -26.86 3.22 1.86
N LEU A 72 -27.93 3.46 1.12
CA LEU A 72 -28.92 4.50 1.45
C LEU A 72 -29.66 4.22 2.76
N SER A 73 -29.62 2.98 3.25
CA SER A 73 -30.14 2.59 4.56
C SER A 73 -29.10 2.71 5.68
N SER A 74 -27.82 2.90 5.34
CA SER A 74 -26.72 3.01 6.31
C SER A 74 -26.56 4.46 6.80
N GLU A 75 -26.66 4.65 8.11
CA GLU A 75 -26.42 5.94 8.77
C GLU A 75 -25.01 6.49 8.52
N GLU A 76 -24.01 5.61 8.30
CA GLU A 76 -22.64 6.04 8.01
C GLU A 76 -22.52 6.71 6.64
N PHE A 77 -23.24 6.19 5.65
CA PHE A 77 -23.27 6.76 4.30
C PHE A 77 -24.02 8.09 4.28
N LEU A 78 -25.16 8.17 4.99
CA LEU A 78 -26.01 9.36 5.03
C LEU A 78 -25.30 10.61 5.59
N LYS A 79 -24.30 10.44 6.46
CA LYS A 79 -23.50 11.55 7.03
C LYS A 79 -22.78 12.39 5.98
N PHE A 80 -22.52 11.84 4.79
CA PHE A 80 -21.73 12.49 3.72
C PHE A 80 -22.60 13.06 2.59
N ILE A 81 -23.92 12.90 2.69
CA ILE A 81 -24.87 13.23 1.64
C ILE A 81 -25.67 14.46 2.04
N ARG A 82 -25.90 15.36 1.08
CA ARG A 82 -26.81 16.50 1.28
C ARG A 82 -28.25 16.05 1.05
N GLU A 83 -29.21 16.71 1.68
CA GLU A 83 -30.63 16.35 1.56
C GLU A 83 -31.12 16.34 0.09
N GLU A 84 -30.69 17.32 -0.72
CA GLU A 84 -31.02 17.38 -2.15
C GLU A 84 -30.43 16.21 -2.94
N GLU A 85 -29.19 15.83 -2.64
CA GLU A 85 -28.50 14.71 -3.29
C GLU A 85 -29.10 13.38 -2.87
N LEU A 86 -29.47 13.24 -1.59
CA LEU A 86 -30.13 12.05 -1.05
C LEU A 86 -31.46 11.81 -1.77
N LYS A 87 -32.29 12.85 -1.87
CA LYS A 87 -33.57 12.78 -2.57
C LYS A 87 -33.38 12.39 -4.03
N LYS A 88 -32.49 13.09 -4.75
CA LYS A 88 -32.23 12.83 -6.17
C LYS A 88 -31.66 11.43 -6.40
N LEU A 89 -30.70 10.99 -5.59
CA LEU A 89 -30.10 9.67 -5.69
C LEU A 89 -31.13 8.56 -5.41
N THR A 90 -31.98 8.75 -4.40
CA THR A 90 -33.05 7.80 -4.07
C THR A 90 -34.05 7.67 -5.21
N GLU A 91 -34.50 8.79 -5.79
CA GLU A 91 -35.41 8.80 -6.95
C GLU A 91 -34.80 8.09 -8.16
N LEU A 92 -33.52 8.33 -8.46
CA LEU A 92 -32.81 7.67 -9.56
C LEU A 92 -32.63 6.17 -9.34
N VAL A 93 -32.23 5.76 -8.13
CA VAL A 93 -32.02 4.33 -7.79
C VAL A 93 -33.34 3.57 -7.81
N GLN A 94 -34.42 4.13 -7.26
CA GLN A 94 -35.75 3.52 -7.32
C GLN A 94 -36.27 3.45 -8.75
N GLY A 95 -36.07 4.52 -9.54
CA GLY A 95 -36.45 4.55 -10.95
C GLY A 95 -35.69 3.53 -11.79
N ALA A 96 -34.39 3.36 -11.54
CA ALA A 96 -33.56 2.36 -12.21
C ALA A 96 -33.95 0.93 -11.79
N SER A 97 -34.20 0.68 -10.50
CA SER A 97 -34.70 -0.62 -10.01
C SER A 97 -36.00 -1.01 -10.68
N LYS A 98 -36.97 -0.09 -10.73
CA LYS A 98 -38.26 -0.34 -11.38
C LYS A 98 -38.10 -0.61 -12.88
N TRP A 99 -37.24 0.16 -13.54
CA TRP A 99 -36.97 -0.03 -14.97
C TRP A 99 -36.32 -1.39 -15.26
N LEU A 100 -35.36 -1.83 -14.42
CA LEU A 100 -34.77 -3.17 -14.50
C LEU A 100 -35.83 -4.29 -14.38
N ASP A 101 -36.83 -4.11 -13.50
CA ASP A 101 -37.86 -5.11 -13.26
C ASP A 101 -38.97 -5.13 -14.33
N GLU A 102 -39.38 -3.97 -14.84
CA GLU A 102 -40.59 -3.82 -15.68
C GLU A 102 -40.31 -3.64 -17.17
N ASP A 103 -39.22 -2.94 -17.53
CA ASP A 103 -38.99 -2.43 -18.89
C ASP A 103 -37.82 -3.12 -19.61
N VAL A 104 -36.97 -3.87 -18.90
CA VAL A 104 -35.82 -4.57 -19.50
C VAL A 104 -36.28 -5.84 -20.22
N ASP A 105 -35.87 -5.95 -21.49
CA ASP A 105 -36.11 -7.11 -22.32
C ASP A 105 -34.84 -7.53 -23.09
N PRO A 106 -34.81 -8.70 -23.75
CA PRO A 106 -33.62 -9.16 -24.48
C PRO A 106 -33.17 -8.26 -25.64
N LYS A 107 -33.99 -7.29 -26.06
CA LYS A 107 -33.73 -6.32 -27.13
C LYS A 107 -33.30 -4.96 -26.60
N THR A 108 -33.38 -4.71 -25.29
CA THR A 108 -32.85 -3.50 -24.65
C THR A 108 -31.38 -3.33 -25.02
N LYS A 109 -31.03 -2.12 -25.46
CA LYS A 109 -29.68 -1.84 -25.95
C LYS A 109 -28.71 -1.55 -24.80
N THR A 110 -27.43 -1.80 -25.03
CA THR A 110 -26.36 -1.51 -24.07
C THR A 110 -26.37 -0.05 -23.62
N GLU A 111 -26.66 0.89 -24.54
CA GLU A 111 -26.66 2.32 -24.23
C GLU A 111 -27.72 2.70 -23.19
N GLU A 112 -28.87 2.03 -23.19
CA GLU A 112 -29.96 2.35 -22.24
C GLU A 112 -29.55 2.04 -20.79
N PHE A 113 -28.80 0.96 -20.57
CA PHE A 113 -28.22 0.64 -19.26
C PHE A 113 -27.22 1.71 -18.81
N VAL A 114 -26.38 2.18 -19.73
CA VAL A 114 -25.37 3.22 -19.46
C VAL A 114 -26.04 4.55 -19.13
N GLU A 115 -27.05 4.97 -19.92
CA GLU A 115 -27.80 6.21 -19.70
C GLU A 115 -28.51 6.25 -18.34
N LYS A 116 -28.97 5.10 -17.84
CA LYS A 116 -29.55 5.00 -16.49
C LYS A 116 -28.49 5.02 -15.39
N ARG A 117 -27.29 4.50 -15.66
CA ARG A 117 -26.20 4.42 -14.69
C ARG A 117 -25.46 5.74 -14.51
N GLU A 118 -25.17 6.47 -15.59
CA GLU A 118 -24.41 7.72 -15.55
C GLU A 118 -24.91 8.73 -14.49
N PRO A 119 -26.20 9.11 -14.43
CA PRO A 119 -26.67 10.09 -13.44
C PRO A 119 -26.58 9.59 -12.00
N ILE A 120 -26.61 8.26 -11.79
CA ILE A 120 -26.38 7.64 -10.48
C ILE A 120 -24.90 7.75 -10.12
N ASP A 121 -24.01 7.38 -11.04
CA ASP A 121 -22.55 7.44 -10.85
C ASP A 121 -22.05 8.88 -10.62
N ASP A 122 -22.61 9.87 -11.32
CA ASP A 122 -22.25 11.29 -11.15
C ASP A 122 -22.45 11.77 -9.71
N ILE A 123 -23.57 11.40 -9.07
CA ILE A 123 -23.84 11.77 -7.68
C ILE A 123 -23.01 10.90 -6.73
N TYR A 124 -22.97 9.59 -7.00
CA TYR A 124 -22.28 8.64 -6.15
C TYR A 124 -20.78 8.91 -6.04
N THR A 125 -20.12 9.25 -7.15
CA THR A 125 -18.68 9.56 -7.19
C THR A 125 -18.33 10.76 -6.31
N VAL A 126 -19.19 11.79 -6.28
CA VAL A 126 -19.02 12.94 -5.40
C VAL A 126 -19.14 12.54 -3.94
N ILE A 127 -20.10 11.68 -3.59
CA ILE A 127 -20.26 11.18 -2.21
C ILE A 127 -19.06 10.31 -1.79
N GLN A 128 -18.63 9.39 -2.66
CA GLN A 128 -17.46 8.54 -2.44
C GLN A 128 -16.19 9.37 -2.22
N LYS A 129 -16.03 10.48 -2.94
CA LYS A 129 -14.93 11.41 -2.73
C LYS A 129 -14.97 12.01 -1.33
N ARG A 130 -16.14 12.42 -0.83
CA ARG A 130 -16.29 12.98 0.54
C ARG A 130 -15.93 11.96 1.61
N ILE A 131 -16.40 10.71 1.46
CA ILE A 131 -16.08 9.61 2.37
C ILE A 131 -14.56 9.40 2.42
N ARG A 132 -13.91 9.27 1.25
CA ARG A 132 -12.46 9.11 1.16
C ARG A 132 -11.73 10.29 1.79
N ASP A 133 -12.17 11.51 1.52
CA ASP A 133 -11.55 12.71 2.07
C ASP A 133 -11.69 12.76 3.60
N ASP A 134 -12.81 12.34 4.18
CA ASP A 134 -12.99 12.26 5.63
C ASP A 134 -12.08 11.20 6.28
N GLU A 135 -11.87 10.06 5.62
CA GLU A 135 -10.96 9.01 6.11
C GLU A 135 -9.47 9.37 5.98
N GLU A 136 -9.10 10.07 4.91
CA GLU A 136 -7.70 10.37 4.57
C GLU A 136 -7.20 11.68 5.18
N ARG A 137 -8.08 12.70 5.30
CA ARG A 137 -7.75 14.01 5.87
C ARG A 137 -7.12 13.94 7.26
N PRO A 138 -7.70 13.26 8.27
CA PRO A 138 -7.12 13.23 9.62
C PRO A 138 -5.72 12.59 9.60
N LYS A 139 -5.54 11.49 8.86
CA LYS A 139 -4.25 10.79 8.73
C LYS A 139 -3.18 11.68 8.08
N LEU A 140 -3.57 12.46 7.08
CA LEU A 140 -2.62 13.35 6.39
C LEU A 140 -2.29 14.59 7.22
N LEU A 141 -3.27 15.16 7.92
CA LEU A 141 -3.07 16.28 8.85
C LEU A 141 -2.22 15.87 10.05
N GLU A 142 -2.40 14.67 10.59
CA GLU A 142 -1.57 14.13 11.67
C GLU A 142 -0.09 14.06 11.26
N LYS A 143 0.20 13.38 10.14
CA LYS A 143 1.56 13.31 9.58
C LYS A 143 2.16 14.70 9.31
N PHE A 144 1.34 15.62 8.82
CA PHE A 144 1.76 16.99 8.57
C PHE A 144 2.10 17.73 9.88
N ASN A 145 1.25 17.58 10.89
CA ASN A 145 1.46 18.16 12.22
C ASN A 145 2.73 17.61 12.89
N GLU A 146 2.99 16.31 12.77
CA GLU A 146 4.26 15.71 13.23
C GLU A 146 5.49 16.35 12.57
N ALA A 147 5.44 16.56 11.25
CA ALA A 147 6.53 17.19 10.51
C ALA A 147 6.74 18.65 10.96
N LEU A 148 5.66 19.40 11.19
CA LEU A 148 5.72 20.76 11.73
C LEU A 148 6.28 20.79 13.16
N ASN A 149 5.89 19.84 14.01
CA ASN A 149 6.40 19.75 15.38
C ASN A 149 7.91 19.45 15.41
N LYS A 150 8.38 18.52 14.58
CA LYS A 150 9.83 18.27 14.39
C LYS A 150 10.57 19.52 13.92
N LEU A 151 9.95 20.31 13.04
CA LEU A 151 10.52 21.56 12.55
C LEU A 151 10.56 22.64 13.65
N LYS A 152 9.53 22.73 14.50
CA LYS A 152 9.50 23.63 15.68
C LYS A 152 10.59 23.27 16.68
N GLU A 153 10.76 21.99 16.98
CA GLU A 153 11.84 21.50 17.85
C GLU A 153 13.22 21.86 17.30
N MET A 154 13.43 21.68 15.99
CA MET A 154 14.66 22.08 15.32
C MET A 154 14.93 23.60 15.47
N VAL A 155 13.91 24.43 15.24
CA VAL A 155 14.01 25.89 15.40
C VAL A 155 14.36 26.26 16.84
N ASN A 156 13.76 25.60 17.83
CA ASN A 156 14.07 25.81 19.23
C ASN A 156 15.53 25.40 19.56
N LYS A 157 16.00 24.25 19.09
CA LYS A 157 17.41 23.81 19.27
C LYS A 157 18.42 24.73 18.60
N MET A 158 18.07 25.32 17.45
CA MET A 158 18.90 26.34 16.79
C MET A 158 18.96 27.65 17.59
N LYS A 159 17.95 27.96 18.42
CA LYS A 159 17.97 29.13 19.29
C LYS A 159 18.78 28.91 20.56
N THR A 160 18.66 27.75 21.19
CA THR A 160 19.19 27.51 22.54
C THR A 160 20.57 26.87 22.54
N ASP A 161 20.74 25.79 21.77
CA ASP A 161 21.86 24.85 21.98
C ASP A 161 22.93 24.99 20.91
N THR A 162 22.51 25.34 19.69
CA THR A 162 23.37 25.32 18.51
C THR A 162 23.11 26.52 17.58
N PRO A 163 23.34 27.75 18.07
CA PRO A 163 23.22 28.95 17.24
C PRO A 163 24.18 28.84 16.05
N ASP A 164 23.64 29.03 14.83
CA ASP A 164 24.36 29.04 13.54
C ASP A 164 24.61 27.69 12.81
N VAL A 165 24.02 26.57 13.23
CA VAL A 165 24.20 25.27 12.51
C VAL A 165 23.83 25.35 11.03
N LEU A 166 22.67 25.91 10.71
CA LEU A 166 22.17 26.04 9.34
C LEU A 166 22.18 27.47 8.79
N GLY A 167 22.55 28.44 9.64
CA GLY A 167 22.54 29.86 9.33
C GLY A 167 21.15 30.53 9.29
N PRO A 168 21.09 31.87 9.27
CA PRO A 168 19.85 32.64 9.40
C PRO A 168 18.82 32.38 8.29
N LYS A 169 19.27 32.07 7.07
CA LYS A 169 18.38 31.81 5.92
C LYS A 169 17.53 30.55 6.14
N ALA A 170 18.13 29.49 6.67
CA ALA A 170 17.42 28.23 6.93
C ALA A 170 16.46 28.37 8.12
N TYR A 171 16.86 29.15 9.13
CA TYR A 171 16.03 29.51 10.26
C TYR A 171 14.76 30.26 9.81
N ASN A 172 14.90 31.37 9.07
CA ASN A 172 13.76 32.15 8.57
C ASN A 172 12.84 31.31 7.67
N LYS A 173 13.41 30.45 6.83
CA LYS A 173 12.63 29.53 5.99
C LYS A 173 11.84 28.53 6.84
N SER A 174 12.42 28.03 7.93
CA SER A 174 11.74 27.11 8.84
C SER A 174 10.57 27.77 9.55
N GLU A 175 10.74 29.00 10.06
CA GLU A 175 9.65 29.76 10.67
C GLU A 175 8.52 30.07 9.66
N GLN A 176 8.88 30.42 8.42
CA GLN A 176 7.89 30.65 7.37
C GLN A 176 7.07 29.38 7.06
N LEU A 177 7.74 28.21 6.95
CA LEU A 177 7.05 26.94 6.71
C LEU A 177 6.15 26.56 7.88
N ILE A 178 6.56 26.81 9.13
CA ILE A 178 5.74 26.60 10.31
C ILE A 178 4.47 27.45 10.24
N LYS A 179 4.61 28.76 9.99
CA LYS A 179 3.46 29.68 9.88
C LYS A 179 2.50 29.26 8.77
N GLN A 180 3.04 28.96 7.59
CA GLN A 180 2.24 28.50 6.45
C GLN A 180 1.52 27.18 6.74
N GLY A 181 2.16 26.27 7.48
CA GLY A 181 1.58 24.99 7.88
C GLY A 181 0.48 25.15 8.93
N GLU A 182 0.68 25.98 9.94
CA GLU A 182 -0.32 26.26 10.99
C GLU A 182 -1.55 26.97 10.44
N GLU A 183 -1.35 27.98 9.58
CA GLU A 183 -2.44 28.66 8.89
C GLU A 183 -3.26 27.68 8.05
N PHE A 184 -2.58 26.80 7.30
CA PHE A 184 -3.23 25.79 6.49
C PHE A 184 -4.03 24.78 7.33
N ILE A 185 -3.48 24.27 8.43
CA ILE A 185 -4.21 23.36 9.34
C ILE A 185 -5.44 24.08 9.91
N SER A 186 -5.30 25.32 10.36
CA SER A 186 -6.40 26.09 10.93
C SER A 186 -7.55 26.30 9.93
N THR A 187 -7.26 26.41 8.64
CA THR A 187 -8.28 26.54 7.59
C THR A 187 -8.94 25.22 7.19
N GLU A 188 -8.26 24.09 7.34
CA GLU A 188 -8.71 22.78 6.84
C GLU A 188 -9.47 21.94 7.89
N VAL A 189 -9.22 22.15 9.18
CA VAL A 189 -9.85 21.38 10.28
C VAL A 189 -11.37 21.59 10.47
N PRO A 190 -11.97 22.79 10.27
CA PRO A 190 -13.39 22.99 10.61
C PRO A 190 -14.39 22.54 9.53
N LYS A 191 -13.95 21.75 8.54
CA LYS A 191 -14.72 21.47 7.32
C LYS A 191 -15.70 20.31 7.49
N SER A 192 -17.01 20.59 7.33
CA SER A 192 -18.12 19.63 7.40
C SER A 192 -17.94 18.42 6.45
N PRO A 193 -18.43 17.21 6.83
CA PRO A 193 -18.41 16.01 5.98
C PRO A 193 -19.27 16.09 4.70
N THR A 194 -20.31 16.93 4.68
CA THR A 194 -21.28 17.04 3.57
C THR A 194 -20.92 18.09 2.53
N GLU A 195 -20.00 18.98 2.86
CA GLU A 195 -19.50 20.00 1.94
C GLU A 195 -18.41 19.37 1.07
N ASP A 196 -18.36 19.74 -0.22
CA ASP A 196 -17.26 19.32 -1.10
C ASP A 196 -16.05 20.18 -0.73
N ASN A 197 -15.44 19.78 0.37
CA ASN A 197 -14.62 20.67 1.16
C ASN A 197 -13.18 20.73 0.68
N GLY A 198 -12.95 20.26 -0.54
CA GLY A 198 -11.72 20.53 -1.25
C GLY A 198 -10.49 20.07 -0.47
N PHE A 199 -10.57 18.90 0.18
CA PHE A 199 -9.36 18.11 0.45
C PHE A 199 -8.84 17.52 -0.88
N ASN A 200 -8.75 18.42 -1.85
CA ASN A 200 -8.47 18.19 -3.24
C ASN A 200 -7.00 17.80 -3.36
N ASP A 201 -6.64 17.36 -4.56
CA ASP A 201 -5.25 17.08 -4.90
C ASP A 201 -4.33 18.27 -4.63
N GLU A 202 -4.84 19.50 -4.61
CA GLU A 202 -4.07 20.71 -4.34
C GLU A 202 -3.68 20.86 -2.86
N ALA A 203 -4.62 20.64 -1.93
CA ALA A 203 -4.38 20.59 -0.49
C ALA A 203 -3.33 19.50 -0.17
N ARG A 204 -3.49 18.31 -0.77
CA ARG A 204 -2.53 17.21 -0.66
C ARG A 204 -1.15 17.60 -1.19
N LYS A 205 -1.09 18.18 -2.39
CA LYS A 205 0.17 18.70 -2.99
C LYS A 205 0.81 19.79 -2.13
N LYS A 206 0.03 20.64 -1.47
CA LYS A 206 0.54 21.69 -0.58
C LYS A 206 1.15 21.09 0.69
N ILE A 207 0.44 20.16 1.34
CA ILE A 207 0.95 19.39 2.49
C ILE A 207 2.24 18.69 2.11
N GLU A 208 2.27 18.04 0.95
CA GLU A 208 3.44 17.30 0.47
C GLU A 208 4.63 18.23 0.20
N LYS A 209 4.42 19.37 -0.46
CA LYS A 209 5.48 20.36 -0.72
C LYS A 209 6.07 20.93 0.57
N ILE A 210 5.22 21.34 1.51
CA ILE A 210 5.67 21.88 2.80
C ILE A 210 6.36 20.76 3.60
N GLY A 211 5.77 19.56 3.63
CA GLY A 211 6.32 18.39 4.31
C GLY A 211 7.70 18.00 3.79
N ARG A 212 7.87 17.86 2.46
CA ARG A 212 9.19 17.61 1.84
C ARG A 212 10.20 18.68 2.21
N ALA A 213 9.83 19.97 2.09
CA ALA A 213 10.73 21.07 2.42
C ALA A 213 11.12 21.09 3.92
N ALA A 214 10.18 20.76 4.80
CA ALA A 214 10.41 20.64 6.24
C ALA A 214 11.35 19.46 6.56
N SER A 215 11.08 18.28 5.99
CA SER A 215 11.93 17.10 6.14
C SER A 215 13.34 17.33 5.61
N ASP A 216 13.51 17.99 4.46
CA ASP A 216 14.82 18.32 3.90
C ASP A 216 15.63 19.27 4.80
N LEU A 217 14.96 20.23 5.44
CA LEU A 217 15.59 21.12 6.42
C LEU A 217 15.98 20.34 7.69
N PHE A 218 15.07 19.53 8.21
CA PHE A 218 15.30 18.71 9.40
C PHE A 218 16.44 17.70 9.21
N ASN A 219 16.49 17.04 8.06
CA ASN A 219 17.55 16.09 7.73
C ASN A 219 18.91 16.78 7.61
N ARG A 220 18.96 17.96 6.99
CA ARG A 220 20.18 18.79 6.94
C ARG A 220 20.64 19.24 8.32
N PHE A 221 19.71 19.66 9.18
CA PHE A 221 20.02 19.99 10.57
C PHE A 221 20.62 18.80 11.30
N THR A 222 19.90 17.66 11.29
CA THR A 222 20.30 16.45 12.00
C THR A 222 21.68 15.96 11.55
N ARG A 223 21.98 16.04 10.25
CA ARG A 223 23.30 15.70 9.72
C ARG A 223 24.39 16.61 10.27
N LYS A 224 24.17 17.93 10.24
CA LYS A 224 25.16 18.89 10.73
C LYS A 224 25.37 18.78 12.24
N VAL A 225 24.31 18.57 13.02
CA VAL A 225 24.44 18.32 14.47
C VAL A 225 25.30 17.09 14.72
N LYS A 226 25.06 15.97 14.02
CA LYS A 226 25.90 14.77 14.12
C LYS A 226 27.36 15.01 13.71
N GLU A 227 27.60 15.84 12.70
CA GLU A 227 28.96 16.22 12.28
C GLU A 227 29.66 17.04 13.38
N LEU A 228 28.95 17.98 14.01
CA LEU A 228 29.47 18.78 15.13
C LEU A 228 29.72 17.93 16.38
N GLU A 229 28.82 17.01 16.73
CA GLU A 229 29.00 16.09 17.86
C GLU A 229 30.22 15.18 17.65
N LYS A 230 30.40 14.64 16.43
CA LYS A 230 31.58 13.84 16.10
C LYS A 230 32.87 14.66 16.16
N ALA A 231 32.85 15.89 15.63
CA ALA A 231 34.00 16.79 15.69
C ALA A 231 34.36 17.15 17.14
N ALA A 232 33.36 17.44 17.99
CA ALA A 232 33.55 17.70 19.41
C ALA A 232 34.12 16.49 20.16
N LYS A 233 33.61 15.28 19.89
CA LYS A 233 34.15 14.04 20.48
C LYS A 233 35.61 13.81 20.07
N LYS A 234 35.93 13.99 18.79
CA LYS A 234 37.30 13.86 18.29
C LYS A 234 38.23 14.90 18.91
N ALA A 235 37.81 16.16 19.01
CA ALA A 235 38.57 17.23 19.63
C ALA A 235 38.81 16.96 21.13
N ALA A 236 37.83 16.41 21.85
CA ALA A 236 37.97 16.03 23.24
C ALA A 236 38.98 14.87 23.43
N GLU A 237 38.98 13.88 22.54
CA GLU A 237 39.95 12.77 22.54
C GLU A 237 41.36 13.24 22.20
N GLU A 238 41.51 14.12 21.19
CA GLU A 238 42.79 14.74 20.84
C GLU A 238 43.32 15.64 21.98
N ALA A 239 42.45 16.39 22.66
CA ALA A 239 42.82 17.20 23.82
C ALA A 239 43.22 16.34 25.04
N ALA A 240 42.52 15.23 25.30
CA ALA A 240 42.88 14.28 26.35
C ALA A 240 44.23 13.59 26.07
N ALA A 241 44.49 13.20 24.82
CA ALA A 241 45.76 12.64 24.40
C ALA A 241 46.92 13.66 24.48
N ALA A 242 46.66 14.93 24.14
CA ALA A 242 47.64 16.01 24.29
C ALA A 242 47.96 16.29 25.76
N ALA A 243 46.96 16.30 26.64
CA ALA A 243 47.15 16.46 28.09
C ALA A 243 47.93 15.28 28.70
N ALA A 244 47.68 14.04 28.26
CA ALA A 244 48.42 12.86 28.70
C ALA A 244 49.90 12.87 28.26
N ASN A 245 50.21 13.46 27.09
CA ASN A 245 51.59 13.60 26.60
C ASN A 245 52.34 14.78 27.25
N ALA A 246 51.65 15.87 27.63
CA ALA A 246 52.27 16.97 28.37
C ALA A 246 52.77 16.53 29.76
N SER A 247 52.07 15.62 30.43
CA SER A 247 52.47 15.08 31.73
C SER A 247 53.71 14.15 31.68
N LYS A 248 54.22 13.79 30.50
CA LYS A 248 55.42 12.94 30.33
C LYS A 248 56.72 13.71 30.09
N THR A 249 56.67 15.04 30.00
CA THR A 249 57.86 15.88 29.70
C THR A 249 58.35 16.72 30.90
N GLU A 250 57.76 16.56 32.08
CA GLU A 250 58.20 17.24 33.32
C GLU A 250 58.77 16.31 34.39
N ASN A 251 58.94 15.00 34.13
CA ASN A 251 59.53 14.09 35.11
C ASN A 251 60.82 13.44 34.57
N ALA A 252 61.84 14.27 34.41
CA ALA A 252 63.22 13.82 34.21
C ALA A 252 64.24 14.79 34.82
N THR A 253 64.05 15.25 36.06
CA THR A 253 65.17 15.61 36.96
C THR A 253 64.68 15.60 38.41
N GLU A 254 64.89 14.47 39.09
CA GLU A 254 65.49 14.35 40.42
C GLU A 254 65.12 12.99 41.03
N THR A 255 66.15 12.26 41.42
CA THR A 255 66.10 10.96 42.10
C THR A 255 67.06 11.06 43.29
N ALA A 256 66.72 10.33 44.37
CA ALA A 256 67.47 10.03 45.60
C ALA A 256 67.29 11.08 46.73
N GLU A 257 66.90 10.79 47.97
CA GLU A 257 66.83 9.60 48.86
C GLU A 257 65.77 9.91 49.95
N GLY A 258 65.07 8.99 50.63
CA GLY A 258 65.24 7.56 50.81
C GLY A 258 64.08 6.91 51.58
N ALA A 259 64.19 5.58 51.69
CA ALA A 259 63.34 4.55 52.30
C ALA A 259 63.01 4.81 53.80
N GLU A 260 62.10 4.14 54.52
CA GLU A 260 61.42 2.84 54.41
C GLU A 260 60.38 2.81 55.58
N ASN A 261 59.15 2.32 55.38
CA ASN A 261 58.59 1.23 56.20
C ASN A 261 57.16 0.85 55.78
N GLU A 262 56.98 -0.46 55.61
CA GLU A 262 55.70 -1.17 55.52
C GLU A 262 54.87 -1.02 56.80
N VAL A 263 53.54 -1.09 56.70
CA VAL A 263 52.64 -2.03 57.40
C VAL A 263 51.21 -1.87 56.84
N LYS A 264 50.68 -2.93 56.23
CA LYS A 264 49.25 -3.32 56.19
C LYS A 264 49.00 -4.25 57.41
N PRO A 265 47.79 -4.42 57.98
CA PRO A 265 46.59 -4.82 57.24
C PRO A 265 45.22 -4.38 57.79
N ASP A 266 44.17 -4.77 57.04
CA ASP A 266 42.79 -5.10 57.41
C ASP A 266 41.91 -4.11 58.21
N ASP A 267 40.73 -3.76 57.68
CA ASP A 267 39.55 -4.62 57.87
C ASP A 267 38.33 -4.19 57.01
N GLN A 268 37.69 -5.21 56.44
CA GLN A 268 36.28 -5.45 56.09
C GLN A 268 35.27 -4.32 55.80
N LYS A 269 34.65 -4.41 54.61
CA LYS A 269 33.31 -5.03 54.33
C LYS A 269 33.03 -4.93 52.82
N GLU A 270 32.98 -6.00 52.01
CA GLU A 270 31.90 -7.01 51.91
C GLU A 270 30.50 -6.35 51.97
N THR A 271 29.58 -6.48 51.01
CA THR A 271 29.20 -7.58 50.10
C THR A 271 28.32 -6.87 49.03
N GLN A 272 28.48 -7.05 47.70
CA GLN A 272 27.87 -8.14 46.91
C GLN A 272 26.33 -8.19 47.10
N ASN A 273 25.46 -8.39 46.10
CA ASN A 273 25.60 -8.99 44.78
C ASN A 273 24.24 -8.77 44.06
N SER A 274 24.22 -8.52 42.74
CA SER A 274 23.90 -9.51 41.68
C SER A 274 22.42 -9.88 41.63
N ASP A 275 21.75 -9.60 40.50
CA ASP A 275 21.44 -10.61 39.46
C ASP A 275 20.16 -11.39 39.82
N GLU A 276 19.28 -11.84 38.95
CA GLU A 276 19.24 -12.13 37.51
C GLU A 276 17.74 -12.49 37.27
N ASN A 277 17.09 -12.09 36.19
CA ASN A 277 16.91 -12.89 34.95
C ASN A 277 15.63 -13.76 34.90
N ALA A 278 15.29 -14.07 33.65
CA ALA A 278 14.45 -15.14 33.11
C ALA A 278 12.93 -14.90 33.12
N GLU A 279 12.35 -14.57 31.96
CA GLU A 279 11.82 -15.51 30.95
C GLU A 279 10.55 -16.25 31.41
N ASN A 280 9.44 -16.08 30.67
CA ASN A 280 8.80 -17.26 30.07
C ASN A 280 7.88 -16.93 28.87
N LYS A 281 7.90 -17.85 27.90
CA LYS A 281 6.99 -18.03 26.75
C LYS A 281 5.90 -19.07 27.09
N GLU A 282 4.72 -18.92 26.51
CA GLU A 282 3.85 -19.95 25.85
C GLU A 282 2.42 -19.37 25.74
N ASN A 283 1.86 -19.15 24.54
CA ASN A 283 1.26 -20.11 23.59
C ASN A 283 -0.09 -20.68 24.06
N THR A 284 -1.21 -20.37 23.38
CA THR A 284 -2.09 -21.40 22.77
C THR A 284 -3.15 -20.82 21.84
N GLU A 285 -3.27 -21.49 20.69
CA GLU A 285 -4.33 -21.43 19.69
C GLU A 285 -5.71 -21.80 20.25
N LYS A 286 -6.79 -21.22 19.68
CA LYS A 286 -8.07 -21.92 19.58
C LYS A 286 -8.80 -21.55 18.28
N LYS A 287 -8.71 -22.49 17.36
CA LYS A 287 -9.51 -22.68 16.15
C LYS A 287 -10.90 -23.16 16.58
N VAL A 288 -11.96 -22.49 16.13
CA VAL A 288 -13.34 -22.99 16.22
C VAL A 288 -13.67 -23.61 14.87
N GLU A 289 -14.01 -24.89 14.89
CA GLU A 289 -14.54 -25.64 13.77
C GLU A 289 -15.99 -25.22 13.52
N GLU A 290 -16.28 -24.92 12.25
CA GLU A 290 -17.63 -24.72 11.74
C GLU A 290 -18.13 -26.05 11.16
N GLU A 291 -19.32 -26.41 11.61
CA GLU A 291 -20.13 -27.57 11.31
C GLU A 291 -20.57 -27.54 9.83
N LYS A 292 -20.24 -28.57 9.06
CA LYS A 292 -20.90 -28.87 7.77
C LYS A 292 -21.49 -30.26 7.85
N ASP A 293 -22.75 -30.33 8.25
CA ASP A 293 -23.60 -31.48 7.96
C ASP A 293 -24.01 -31.41 6.49
N GLU A 294 -23.61 -32.46 5.78
CA GLU A 294 -23.86 -32.73 4.37
C GLU A 294 -25.27 -33.32 4.23
N ALA A 295 -26.23 -32.53 3.76
CA ALA A 295 -27.52 -33.04 3.34
C ALA A 295 -27.38 -33.74 1.97
N PRO A 296 -27.81 -35.01 1.82
CA PRO A 296 -27.84 -35.66 0.52
C PRO A 296 -29.04 -35.16 -0.29
N LEU A 297 -28.77 -34.67 -1.51
CA LEU A 297 -29.79 -34.41 -2.52
C LEU A 297 -30.49 -35.74 -2.92
N PRO A 298 -31.82 -35.77 -3.03
CA PRO A 298 -32.55 -36.91 -3.55
C PRO A 298 -32.39 -37.01 -5.07
N HIS A 299 -32.27 -38.25 -5.53
CA HIS A 299 -32.26 -38.68 -6.92
C HIS A 299 -33.46 -38.13 -7.72
N ASP A 300 -33.16 -37.69 -8.94
CA ASP A 300 -34.13 -37.56 -10.03
C ASP A 300 -34.79 -38.91 -10.34
N GLU A 301 -36.11 -38.96 -10.20
CA GLU A 301 -37.00 -39.72 -11.07
C GLU A 301 -38.03 -38.73 -11.63
N VAL A 302 -37.95 -38.46 -12.94
CA VAL A 302 -39.02 -38.49 -13.98
C VAL A 302 -38.45 -37.90 -15.27
#